data_AF-A0A518XDK3-F1
#
_entry.id   AF-A0A518XDK3-F1
#
_cell.length_a   1.000
_cell.length_b   1.000
_cell.length_c   1.000
_cell.angle_alpha   90.00
_cell.angle_beta   90.00
_cell.angle_gamma   90.00
#
_symmetry.space_group_name_H-M   'P 1'
#
loop_
_entity.id
_entity.type
_entity.pdbx_description
1 polymer ?
#
loop_
_entity_poly.entity_id
_entity_poly.type
_entity_poly.pdbx_seq_one_letter_code
_entity_poly.pdbx_strand_id
1 'polypeptide(L)' 'MQDGYYWVKDGERFPEVWLYQKQFGWFRPCSAVPMTQRTFELMKYKILGERLNEPVKTR' A
#
# COMPACT_ATOMS: atom_id res chain seq x y z
N MET A 1 -4.15 6.41 8.55
CA MET A 1 -2.81 6.03 8.07
C MET A 1 -2.08 7.27 7.61
N GLN A 2 -0.74 7.24 7.63
CA GLN A 2 0.11 8.31 7.10
C GLN A 2 0.52 7.99 5.66
N ASP A 3 0.89 9.01 4.90
CA ASP A 3 1.39 8.80 3.55
C ASP A 3 2.69 7.98 3.59
N GLY A 4 2.83 7.05 2.65
CA GLY A 4 4.02 6.21 2.48
C GLY A 4 3.71 4.77 2.06
N TYR A 5 4.71 3.91 2.18
CA TYR A 5 4.64 2.53 1.70
C TYR A 5 4.21 1.55 2.79
N TYR A 6 3.41 0.55 2.42
CA TYR A 6 2.89 -0.47 3.32
C TYR A 6 2.93 -1.84 2.65
N TRP A 7 3.14 -2.90 3.46
CA TRP A 7 2.90 -4.27 3.02
C TRP A 7 1.40 -4.55 2.95
N VAL A 8 0.92 -4.94 1.78
CA VAL A 8 -0.47 -5.29 1.50
C VAL A 8 -0.55 -6.74 1.02
N LYS A 9 -1.53 -7.49 1.54
CA LYS A 9 -1.82 -8.87 1.15
C LYS A 9 -3.16 -8.97 0.43
N ASP A 10 -3.15 -9.72 -0.66
CA ASP A 10 -4.32 -10.08 -1.47
C ASP A 10 -4.60 -11.58 -1.36
N GLY A 11 -5.47 -11.98 -0.43
CA GLY A 11 -5.85 -13.38 -0.27
C GLY A 11 -4.64 -14.32 -0.12
N GLU A 12 -4.46 -15.22 -1.09
CA GLU A 12 -3.37 -16.21 -1.13
C GLU A 12 -2.10 -15.73 -1.84
N ARG A 13 -2.12 -14.54 -2.47
CA ARG A 13 -0.95 -13.99 -3.15
C ARG A 13 0.12 -13.56 -2.15
N PHE A 14 1.36 -13.53 -2.62
CA PHE A 14 2.47 -12.96 -1.88
C PHE A 14 2.17 -11.49 -1.54
N PRO A 15 2.56 -11.03 -0.34
CA PRO A 15 2.44 -9.62 0.01
C PRO A 15 3.22 -8.73 -0.97
N GLU A 16 2.67 -7.56 -1.25
CA GLU A 16 3.26 -6.55 -2.11
C GLU A 16 3.40 -5.22 -1.37
N VAL A 17 4.35 -4.40 -1.78
CA VAL A 17 4.51 -3.05 -1.24
C VAL A 17 3.65 -2.08 -2.05
N TRP A 18 2.67 -1.46 -1.41
CA TRP A 18 1.80 -0.46 -2.02
C TRP A 18 2.07 0.92 -1.43
N LEU A 19 1.84 1.97 -2.22
CA LEU A 19 1.91 3.36 -1.76
C LEU A 19 0.51 3.84 -1.35
N TYR A 20 0.39 4.42 -0.16
CA TYR A 20 -0.79 5.17 0.27
C TYR A 20 -0.50 6.66 0.26
N GLN A 21 -1.39 7.44 -0.35
CA GLN A 21 -1.40 8.89 -0.28
C GLN A 21 -2.79 9.36 0.12
N LYS A 22 -2.91 10.10 1.22
CA LYS A 22 -4.21 10.49 1.81
C LYS A 22 -5.12 11.23 0.82
N GLN A 23 -4.56 12.01 -0.10
CA GLN A 23 -5.32 12.75 -1.11
C GLN A 23 -5.91 11.85 -2.22
N PHE A 24 -5.26 10.71 -2.51
CA PHE A 24 -5.57 9.90 -3.71
C PHE A 24 -6.03 8.48 -3.39
N GLY A 25 -5.44 7.85 -2.38
CA GLY A 25 -5.70 6.47 -1.97
C GLY A 25 -4.49 5.57 -2.18
N TRP A 26 -4.78 4.33 -2.60
CA TRP A 26 -3.83 3.22 -2.68
C TRP A 26 -3.33 3.01 -4.11
N PHE A 27 -2.02 3.06 -4.30
CA PHE A 27 -1.36 2.71 -5.56
C PHE A 27 -0.71 1.34 -5.43
N ARG A 28 -1.09 0.43 -6.32
CA ARG A 28 -0.44 -0.87 -6.49
C ARG A 28 0.94 -0.69 -7.13
N PRO A 29 1.83 -1.68 -7.00
CA PRO A 29 2.96 -1.81 -7.90
C PRO A 29 2.52 -1.67 -9.36
N CYS A 30 3.29 -0.92 -10.14
CA CYS A 30 3.09 -0.75 -11.58
C CYS A 30 1.75 -0.11 -12.01
N SER A 31 0.96 0.46 -11.10
CA SER A 31 -0.28 1.20 -11.43
C SER A 31 -0.17 2.67 -11.05
N ALA A 32 -0.35 3.56 -12.03
CA ALA A 32 -0.44 5.00 -11.80
C ALA A 32 -1.85 5.46 -11.37
N VAL A 33 -2.85 4.57 -11.41
CA VAL A 33 -4.23 4.89 -11.03
C VAL A 33 -4.45 4.48 -9.57
N PRO A 34 -4.86 5.41 -8.68
CA PRO A 34 -5.13 5.09 -7.29
C PRO A 34 -6.46 4.36 -7.12
N MET A 35 -6.47 3.44 -6.17
CA MET A 35 -7.64 2.77 -5.65
C MET A 35 -8.15 3.51 -4.42
N THR A 36 -9.44 3.84 -4.40
CA THR A 36 -10.06 4.46 -3.23
C THR A 36 -10.04 3.52 -2.02
N GLN A 37 -10.10 4.07 -0.80
CA GLN A 37 -10.19 3.28 0.43
C GLN A 37 -11.39 2.31 0.41
N ARG A 38 -12.55 2.75 -0.11
CA ARG A 38 -13.74 1.91 -0.23
C ARG A 38 -13.51 0.70 -1.14
N THR A 39 -12.86 0.91 -2.28
CA THR A 39 -12.52 -0.18 -3.21
C THR A 39 -11.49 -1.12 -2.57
N PHE A 40 -10.51 -0.59 -1.85
CA PHE A 40 -9.52 -1.39 -1.14
C PHE A 40 -10.17 -2.37 -0.14
N GLU A 41 -11.13 -1.87 0.65
CA GLU A 41 -11.90 -2.67 1.62
C GLU A 41 -12.83 -3.68 0.93
N LEU A 42 -13.52 -3.27 -0.14
CA LEU A 42 -14.41 -4.15 -0.91
C LEU A 42 -13.66 -5.36 -1.48
N MET A 43 -12.43 -5.14 -1.96
CA MET A 43 -11.56 -6.19 -2.48
C MET A 43 -10.88 -7.01 -1.38
N LYS A 44 -11.14 -6.70 -0.11
CA LYS A 44 -10.64 -7.41 1.08
C LYS A 44 -9.11 -7.43 1.19
N TYR A 45 -8.44 -6.41 0.66
CA TYR A 45 -7.00 -6.21 0.87
C TYR A 45 -6.70 -5.99 2.35
N LYS A 46 -5.56 -6.51 2.81
CA LYS A 46 -5.13 -6.40 4.21
C LYS A 46 -3.76 -5.74 4.29
N ILE A 47 -3.63 -4.78 5.18
CA ILE A 47 -2.35 -4.18 5.53
C ILE A 47 -1.72 -5.06 6.60
N LEU A 48 -0.47 -5.46 6.39
CA LEU A 48 0.21 -6.44 7.24
C LEU A 48 0.95 -5.83 8.42
N GLY A 49 1.11 -4.51 8.47
CA GLY A 49 1.82 -3.84 9.55
C GLY A 49 1.82 -2.32 9.40
N GLU A 50 2.73 -1.69 10.13
CA GLU A 50 2.92 -0.24 10.10
C GLU A 50 3.60 0.23 8.80
N ARG A 51 3.65 1.55 8.64
CA ARG A 51 4.30 2.20 7.50
C ARG A 51 5.77 1.79 7.43
N LEU A 52 6.24 1.47 6.24
CA LEU A 52 7.63 1.18 5.98
C LEU A 52 8.47 2.46 6.10
N ASN A 53 9.60 2.33 6.78
CA ASN A 53 10.61 3.38 6.80
C ASN A 53 11.31 3.43 5.45
N GLU A 54 11.70 4.62 5.03
CA GLU A 54 12.59 4.76 3.88
C GLU A 54 13.89 3.98 4.13
N PRO A 55 14.44 3.32 3.11
CA PRO A 55 15.73 2.67 3.25
C PRO A 55 16.77 3.71 3.67
N VAL A 56 17.53 3.38 4.72
CA VAL A 56 18.63 4.22 5.20
C VAL A 56 19.65 4.29 4.08
N LYS A 57 19.85 5.48 3.50
CA LYS A 57 20.91 5.71 2.52
C LYS A 57 22.26 5.53 3.22
N THR A 58 22.85 4.35 3.10
CA THR A 58 24.27 4.12 3.42
C THR A 58 25.08 4.65 2.24
N ARG A 59 25.93 5.66 2.51
CA ARG A 59 26.89 6.19 1.55
C ARG A 59 28.18 5.39 1.59
#